data_AF-A0A2D4JK04-F1
#
_entry.id   AF-A0A2D4JK04-F1
#
_cell.length_a   1.000
_cell.length_b   1.000
_cell.length_c   1.000
_cell.angle_alpha   90.00
_cell.angle_beta   90.00
_cell.angle_gamma   90.00
#
_symmetry.space_group_name_H-M   'P 1'
#
loop_
_entity.id
_entity.type
_entity.pdbx_description
1 polymer ?
#
loop_
_entity_poly.entity_id
_entity_poly.type
_entity_poly.pdbx_seq_one_letter_code
_entity_poly.pdbx_strand_id
1 'polypeptide(L)'
;VDAIVYLGDGRFHLESIMIANPDVPAYRYDPYSKAFSREFYAHQRMQQSRKAAIRQAAGARKWGLILGTLGRQGSPAILQHLESSLQAAGRPYTRLLLSEIFPSKLQLFPDVEAWVQV
;
A
#
# COMPACT_ATOMS: atom_id res chain seq x y z
N VAL A 1 -0.29 -10.50 24.58
CA VAL A 1 -0.41 -11.53 23.52
C VAL A 1 0.99 -12.06 23.29
N ASP A 2 1.19 -13.34 23.51
CA ASP A 2 2.55 -13.93 23.56
C ASP A 2 2.99 -14.51 22.22
N ALA A 3 2.04 -14.81 21.33
CA ALA A 3 2.29 -15.28 19.97
C ALA A 3 1.08 -15.02 19.06
N ILE A 4 1.35 -14.98 17.76
CA ILE A 4 0.36 -14.98 16.68
C ILE A 4 0.42 -16.34 15.97
N VAL A 5 -0.72 -17.00 15.80
CA VAL A 5 -0.84 -18.21 14.96
C VAL A 5 -1.83 -17.93 13.86
N TYR A 6 -1.37 -17.98 12.62
CA TYR A 6 -2.19 -17.79 11.42
C TYR A 6 -2.46 -19.14 10.74
N LEU A 7 -3.72 -19.38 10.41
CA LEU A 7 -4.19 -20.55 9.70
C LEU A 7 -4.50 -20.17 8.25
N GLY A 8 -3.67 -20.61 7.31
CA GLY A 8 -3.85 -20.31 5.90
C GLY A 8 -2.58 -20.54 5.08
N ASP A 9 -2.75 -20.66 3.77
CA ASP A 9 -1.69 -20.79 2.77
C ASP A 9 -1.12 -19.43 2.36
N GLY A 10 -1.96 -18.40 2.27
CA GLY A 10 -1.57 -17.03 1.96
C GLY A 10 -0.73 -16.36 3.05
N ARG A 11 0.00 -15.29 2.68
CA ARG A 11 0.80 -14.50 3.64
C ARG A 11 0.32 -13.07 3.82
N PHE A 12 -0.55 -12.55 2.96
CA PHE A 12 -0.97 -11.14 3.00
C PHE A 12 -1.56 -10.71 4.35
N HIS A 13 -2.50 -11.48 4.90
CA HIS A 13 -3.10 -11.18 6.21
C HIS A 13 -2.08 -11.31 7.34
N LEU A 14 -1.23 -12.35 7.30
CA LEU A 14 -0.20 -12.56 8.30
C LEU A 14 0.85 -11.44 8.27
N GLU A 15 1.30 -11.02 7.08
CA GLU A 15 2.23 -9.90 6.91
C GLU A 15 1.65 -8.61 7.49
N SER A 16 0.36 -8.31 7.26
CA SER A 16 -0.30 -7.16 7.87
C SER A 16 -0.24 -7.18 9.40
N ILE A 17 -0.53 -8.35 10.01
CA ILE A 17 -0.47 -8.51 11.47
C ILE A 17 0.98 -8.37 11.95
N MET A 18 1.96 -8.95 11.25
CA MET A 18 3.38 -8.83 11.59
C MET A 18 3.87 -7.38 11.50
N ILE A 19 3.42 -6.62 10.48
CA ILE A 19 3.73 -5.18 10.34
C ILE A 19 3.24 -4.39 11.55
N ALA A 20 2.04 -4.69 12.04
CA ALA A 20 1.45 -4.02 13.20
C ALA A 20 2.05 -4.48 14.54
N ASN A 21 2.66 -5.66 14.60
CA ASN A 21 3.14 -6.30 15.82
C ASN A 21 4.58 -6.85 15.63
N PRO A 22 5.58 -5.98 15.39
CA PRO A 22 6.92 -6.40 14.97
C PRO A 22 7.65 -7.31 15.96
N ASP A 23 7.37 -7.16 17.25
CA ASP A 23 8.07 -7.87 18.34
C ASP A 23 7.33 -9.13 18.81
N VAL A 24 6.13 -9.40 18.29
CA VAL A 24 5.34 -10.57 18.66
C VAL A 24 5.72 -11.75 17.76
N PRO A 25 6.16 -12.91 18.31
CA PRO A 25 6.45 -14.08 17.51
C PRO A 25 5.24 -14.53 16.69
N ALA A 26 5.44 -14.70 15.38
CA ALA A 26 4.39 -15.10 14.46
C ALA A 26 4.67 -16.49 13.87
N TYR A 27 3.61 -17.30 13.76
CA TYR A 27 3.65 -18.65 13.20
C TYR A 27 2.54 -18.81 12.16
N ARG A 28 2.78 -19.66 11.17
CA ARG A 28 1.80 -20.05 10.16
C ARG A 28 1.62 -21.55 10.16
N TYR A 29 0.37 -21.99 10.14
CA TYR A 29 -0.01 -23.33 9.75
C TYR A 29 -0.68 -23.28 8.38
N ASP A 30 -0.09 -23.94 7.39
CA ASP A 30 -0.68 -24.13 6.07
C ASP A 30 -1.47 -25.45 6.05
N PRO A 31 -2.82 -25.43 5.90
CA PRO A 31 -3.64 -26.63 5.96
C PRO A 31 -3.46 -27.57 4.77
N TYR A 32 -2.95 -27.09 3.63
CA TYR A 32 -2.74 -27.90 2.44
C TYR A 32 -1.42 -28.67 2.54
N SER A 33 -0.33 -27.97 2.86
CA SER A 33 0.98 -28.61 3.04
C SER A 33 1.16 -29.27 4.42
N LYS A 34 0.26 -28.98 5.38
CA LYS A 34 0.34 -29.38 6.79
C LYS A 34 1.62 -28.89 7.48
N ALA A 35 2.23 -27.84 6.96
CA ALA A 35 3.47 -27.28 7.48
C ALA A 35 3.17 -26.24 8.57
N PHE A 36 3.91 -26.32 9.68
CA PHE A 36 3.93 -25.30 10.72
C PHE A 36 5.28 -24.59 10.71
N SER A 37 5.29 -23.30 10.37
CA SER A 37 6.49 -22.49 10.25
C SER A 37 6.46 -21.28 11.16
N ARG A 38 7.63 -20.88 11.67
CA ARG A 38 7.84 -19.56 12.25
C ARG A 38 8.02 -18.56 11.11
N GLU A 39 7.33 -17.44 11.20
CA GLU A 39 7.29 -16.44 10.14
C GLU A 39 7.96 -15.16 10.62
N PHE A 40 8.62 -14.48 9.68
CA PHE A 40 9.35 -13.24 9.94
C PHE A 40 8.98 -12.21 8.88
N TYR A 41 8.95 -10.95 9.29
CA TYR A 41 8.77 -9.82 8.40
C TYR A 41 9.98 -8.90 8.45
N ALA A 42 10.52 -8.58 7.27
CA ALA A 42 11.71 -7.74 7.16
C ALA A 42 11.36 -6.24 7.35
N HIS A 43 10.99 -5.85 8.57
CA HIS A 43 10.56 -4.51 8.92
C HIS A 43 11.53 -3.42 8.47
N GLN A 44 12.83 -3.61 8.71
CA GLN A 44 13.84 -2.64 8.29
C GLN A 44 13.86 -2.44 6.78
N ARG A 45 13.78 -3.52 5.99
CA ARG A 45 13.72 -3.43 4.52
C ARG A 45 12.44 -2.72 4.08
N MET A 46 11.28 -3.08 4.63
CA MET A 46 10.01 -2.43 4.31
C MET A 46 10.05 -0.92 4.61
N GLN A 47 10.57 -0.52 5.77
CA GLN A 47 10.70 0.89 6.14
C GLN A 47 11.70 1.64 5.24
N GLN A 48 12.81 1.01 4.86
CA GLN A 48 13.79 1.59 3.94
C GLN A 48 13.18 1.82 2.56
N SER A 49 12.50 0.81 1.99
CA SER A 49 11.80 0.92 0.70
C SER A 49 10.73 2.01 0.75
N ARG A 50 9.93 2.07 1.82
CA ARG A 50 8.92 3.12 2.00
C ARG A 50 9.54 4.52 2.06
N LYS A 51 10.62 4.70 2.85
CA LYS A 51 11.31 5.99 2.94
C LYS A 51 11.93 6.40 1.60
N ALA A 52 12.50 5.47 0.85
CA ALA A 52 13.05 5.75 -0.48
C ALA A 52 11.95 6.23 -1.45
N ALA A 53 10.81 5.52 -1.51
CA ALA A 53 9.67 5.91 -2.34
C ALA A 53 9.11 7.29 -1.96
N ILE A 54 8.98 7.58 -0.66
CA ILE A 54 8.53 8.90 -0.17
C ILE A 54 9.52 10.00 -0.58
N ARG A 55 10.83 9.79 -0.42
CA ARG A 55 11.84 10.78 -0.83
C ARG A 55 11.80 11.03 -2.34
N GLN A 56 11.62 9.98 -3.14
CA GLN A 56 11.47 10.10 -4.58
C GLN A 56 10.22 10.93 -4.94
N ALA A 57 9.08 10.63 -4.31
CA ALA A 57 7.82 11.34 -4.55
C ALA A 57 7.83 12.79 -4.03
N ALA A 58 8.64 13.13 -3.02
CA ALA A 58 8.70 14.48 -2.46
C ALA A 58 9.11 15.56 -3.49
N GLY A 59 9.88 15.18 -4.51
CA GLY A 59 10.26 16.05 -5.62
C GLY A 59 9.21 16.17 -6.73
N ALA A 60 8.13 15.39 -6.69
CA ALA A 60 7.17 15.31 -7.79
C ALA A 60 6.42 16.64 -8.02
N ARG A 61 6.48 17.14 -9.25
CA ARG A 61 5.83 18.38 -9.69
C ARG A 61 4.35 18.17 -9.99
N LYS A 62 4.00 17.02 -10.59
CA LYS A 62 2.61 16.64 -10.87
C LYS A 62 2.28 15.28 -10.27
N TRP A 63 1.12 15.21 -9.62
CA TRP A 63 0.66 14.04 -8.89
C TRP A 63 -0.51 13.34 -9.59
N GLY A 64 -0.66 12.05 -9.37
CA GLY A 64 -1.80 11.27 -9.79
C GLY A 64 -2.54 10.74 -8.56
N LEU A 65 -3.84 10.98 -8.49
CA LEU A 65 -4.71 10.46 -7.42
C LEU A 65 -5.60 9.37 -8.00
N ILE A 66 -5.43 8.13 -7.54
CA ILE A 66 -6.24 6.99 -7.96
C ILE A 66 -7.31 6.75 -6.92
N LEU A 67 -8.58 6.70 -7.34
CA LEU A 67 -9.67 6.20 -6.52
C LEU A 67 -10.16 4.87 -7.11
N GLY A 68 -10.13 3.82 -6.29
CA GLY A 68 -10.67 2.51 -6.65
C GLY A 68 -12.19 2.59 -6.89
N THR A 69 -12.68 2.01 -7.98
CA THR A 69 -14.13 1.95 -8.28
C THR A 69 -14.74 0.57 -8.11
N LEU A 70 -13.92 -0.46 -7.83
CA LEU A 70 -14.40 -1.82 -7.64
C LEU A 70 -14.78 -2.06 -6.17
N GLY A 71 -16.07 -2.34 -5.93
CA GLY A 71 -16.59 -2.61 -4.59
C GLY A 71 -16.51 -1.40 -3.65
N ARG A 72 -16.18 -1.63 -2.37
CA ARG A 72 -15.97 -0.58 -1.35
C ARG A 72 -14.48 -0.22 -1.19
N GLN A 73 -13.76 -0.13 -2.30
CA GLN A 73 -12.37 0.33 -2.31
C GLN A 73 -12.34 1.86 -2.43
N GLY A 74 -11.45 2.50 -1.69
CA GLY A 74 -11.29 3.96 -1.72
C GLY A 74 -12.32 4.74 -0.91
N SER A 75 -11.89 5.92 -0.44
CA SER A 75 -12.72 6.86 0.30
C SER A 75 -12.79 8.20 -0.44
N PRO A 76 -13.97 8.63 -0.93
CA PRO A 76 -14.13 9.95 -1.54
C PRO A 76 -13.73 11.09 -0.60
N ALA A 77 -13.94 10.92 0.71
CA ALA A 77 -13.52 11.91 1.71
C ALA A 77 -12.00 12.03 1.80
N ILE A 78 -11.27 10.90 1.75
CA ILE A 78 -9.79 10.92 1.73
C ILE A 78 -9.29 11.53 0.41
N LEU A 79 -9.91 11.17 -0.71
CA LEU A 79 -9.56 11.75 -2.01
C LEU A 79 -9.71 13.28 -1.99
N GLN A 80 -10.86 13.78 -1.51
CA GLN A 80 -11.13 15.21 -1.42
C GLN A 80 -10.10 15.92 -0.53
N HIS A 81 -9.73 15.30 0.60
CA HIS A 81 -8.69 15.83 1.48
C HIS A 81 -7.32 15.93 0.79
N LEU A 82 -6.95 14.92 -0.01
CA LEU A 82 -5.71 14.92 -0.80
C LEU A 82 -5.75 15.96 -1.92
N GLU A 83 -6.87 16.08 -2.62
CA GLU A 83 -7.09 17.13 -3.64
C GLU A 83 -6.88 18.51 -3.04
N SER A 84 -7.52 18.82 -1.89
CA SER A 84 -7.35 20.09 -1.19
C SER A 84 -5.91 20.34 -0.74
N SER A 85 -5.21 19.30 -0.27
CA SER A 85 -3.81 19.41 0.17
C SER A 85 -2.87 19.72 -0.99
N LEU A 86 -3.07 19.10 -2.15
CA LEU A 86 -2.27 19.37 -3.36
C LEU A 86 -2.57 20.76 -3.93
N GLN A 87 -3.84 21.19 -3.93
CA GLN A 87 -4.25 22.55 -4.33
C GLN A 87 -3.60 23.61 -3.44
N ALA A 88 -3.67 23.45 -2.11
CA ALA A 88 -3.05 24.37 -1.16
C ALA A 88 -1.52 24.44 -1.32
N ALA A 89 -0.88 23.33 -1.72
CA ALA A 89 0.54 23.28 -2.03
C ALA A 89 0.89 23.79 -3.45
N GLY A 90 -0.08 24.22 -4.25
CA GLY A 90 0.13 24.65 -5.64
C GLY A 90 0.61 23.54 -6.58
N ARG A 91 0.35 22.27 -6.23
CA ARG A 91 0.83 21.12 -7.00
C ARG A 91 -0.28 20.62 -7.95
N PRO A 92 -0.07 20.63 -9.27
CA PRO A 92 -1.04 20.09 -10.21
C PRO A 92 -1.23 18.58 -9.99
N TYR A 93 -2.44 18.10 -10.25
CA TYR A 93 -2.75 16.68 -10.14
C TYR A 93 -3.75 16.20 -11.20
N THR A 94 -3.71 14.89 -11.49
CA THR A 94 -4.68 14.18 -12.31
C THR A 94 -5.46 13.23 -11.42
N ARG A 95 -6.79 13.32 -11.40
CA ARG A 95 -7.64 12.30 -10.77
C ARG A 95 -7.92 11.17 -11.76
N LEU A 96 -7.71 9.94 -11.33
CA LEU A 96 -7.93 8.74 -12.12
C LEU A 96 -8.85 7.77 -11.37
N LEU A 97 -9.92 7.31 -12.02
CA LEU A 97 -10.84 6.33 -11.48
C LEU A 97 -10.58 4.97 -12.14
N LEU A 98 -10.29 3.93 -11.36
CA LEU A 98 -9.97 2.60 -11.89
C LEU A 98 -10.61 1.50 -11.05
N SER A 99 -11.15 0.47 -11.71
CA SER A 99 -11.58 -0.75 -11.03
C SER A 99 -10.38 -1.57 -10.55
N GLU A 100 -9.32 -1.59 -11.34
CA GLU A 100 -8.07 -2.31 -11.10
C GLU A 100 -6.89 -1.50 -11.63
N ILE A 101 -5.79 -1.50 -10.86
CA ILE A 101 -4.58 -0.73 -11.13
C ILE A 101 -3.58 -1.59 -11.90
N PHE A 102 -3.20 -1.12 -13.09
CA PHE A 102 -2.18 -1.76 -13.92
C PHE A 102 -1.09 -0.76 -14.28
N PRO A 103 0.20 -1.13 -14.18
CA PRO A 103 1.30 -0.25 -14.58
C PRO A 103 1.15 0.33 -16.00
N SER A 104 0.66 -0.48 -16.95
CA SER A 104 0.43 -0.06 -18.34
C SER A 104 -0.61 1.06 -18.48
N LYS A 105 -1.63 1.10 -17.62
CA LYS A 105 -2.61 2.20 -17.60
C LYS A 105 -2.01 3.49 -17.05
N LEU A 106 -1.16 3.38 -16.02
CA LEU A 106 -0.51 4.54 -15.41
C LEU A 106 0.53 5.17 -16.35
N GLN A 107 1.19 4.36 -17.18
CA GLN A 107 2.15 4.83 -18.20
C GLN A 107 1.52 5.74 -19.27
N LEU A 108 0.19 5.74 -19.43
CA LEU A 108 -0.52 6.64 -20.34
C LEU A 108 -0.53 8.11 -19.89
N PHE A 109 -0.05 8.39 -18.66
CA PHE A 109 0.06 9.73 -18.10
C PHE A 109 1.55 10.07 -17.86
N PRO A 110 2.34 10.33 -18.93
CA PRO A 110 3.79 10.49 -18.83
C PRO A 110 4.21 11.73 -18.04
N ASP A 111 3.30 12.66 -17.82
CA ASP A 111 3.52 13.88 -17.05
C ASP A 111 3.22 13.72 -15.55
N VAL A 112 2.72 12.56 -15.10
CA VAL A 112 2.51 12.25 -13.68
C VAL A 112 3.78 11.62 -13.10
N GLU A 113 4.37 12.28 -12.11
CA GLU A 113 5.66 11.89 -11.53
C GLU A 113 5.52 11.02 -10.26
N ALA A 114 4.35 11.07 -9.60
CA ALA A 114 4.04 10.24 -8.42
C ALA A 114 2.55 9.90 -8.34
N TRP A 115 2.23 8.68 -7.90
CA TRP A 115 0.87 8.19 -7.73
C TRP A 115 0.53 7.94 -6.27
N VAL A 116 -0.69 8.32 -5.88
CA VAL A 116 -1.30 7.98 -4.59
C VAL A 116 -2.56 7.20 -4.86
N GLN A 117 -2.65 6.00 -4.31
CA GLN A 117 -3.86 5.19 -4.31
C GLN A 117 -4.67 5.46 -3.05
N VAL A 118 -5.95 5.79 -3.24
CA VAL A 118 -6.95 6.03 -2.19
C VAL A 118 -7.86 4.82 -2.05
#